data_AF-A0A2B7XMB9-F1
#
_entry.id   AF-A0A2B7XMB9-F1
#
_cell.length_a   1.000
_cell.length_b   1.000
_cell.length_c   1.000
_cell.angle_alpha   90.00
_cell.angle_beta   90.00
_cell.angle_gamma   90.00
#
_symmetry.space_group_name_H-M   'P 1'
#
loop_
_entity.id
_entity.type
_entity.pdbx_description
1 polymer ?
#
loop_
_entity_poly.entity_id
_entity_poly.type
_entity_poly.pdbx_seq_one_letter_code
_entity_poly.pdbx_strand_id
1 'polypeptide(L)'
;MASPTTSTAAITLLSTLRCIVGIPALITPTSLSSILSLPPTPTAVLLGRLGGVRDIAFGIALCAVRSSAMKRNVLSVCVASDILDMLFISGCYANGYVGGYPASVLGGGSLFFMVLGLVGLRGIKAVPVSI
;
A
#
# COMPACT_ATOMS: atom_id res chain seq x y z
N MET A 1 10.08 -15.36 -15.97
CA MET A 1 10.20 -15.86 -14.58
C MET A 1 10.91 -14.79 -13.75
N ALA A 2 10.31 -14.28 -12.67
CA ALA A 2 11.03 -13.40 -11.75
C ALA A 2 12.00 -14.27 -10.93
N SER A 3 13.27 -13.87 -10.82
CA SER A 3 14.23 -14.60 -10.00
C SER A 3 13.86 -14.46 -8.50
N PRO A 4 14.23 -15.44 -7.65
CA PRO A 4 13.97 -15.38 -6.20
C PRO A 4 14.58 -14.14 -5.52
N THR A 5 15.65 -13.58 -6.09
CA THR A 5 16.26 -12.31 -5.64
C THR A 5 15.36 -11.11 -5.93
N THR A 6 14.74 -11.05 -7.11
CA THR A 6 13.84 -9.97 -7.52
C THR A 6 12.60 -9.90 -6.62
N SER A 7 12.07 -11.07 -6.25
CA SER A 7 10.91 -11.18 -5.35
C SER A 7 11.21 -10.70 -3.94
N THR A 8 12.39 -11.06 -3.41
CA THR A 8 12.78 -10.65 -2.05
C THR A 8 13.02 -9.14 -2.00
N ALA A 9 13.69 -8.59 -3.01
CA ALA A 9 13.89 -7.15 -3.14
C ALA A 9 12.55 -6.40 -3.24
N ALA A 10 11.60 -6.90 -4.04
CA ALA A 10 10.27 -6.28 -4.18
C ALA A 10 9.49 -6.27 -2.85
N ILE A 11 9.57 -7.34 -2.06
CA ILE A 11 8.88 -7.43 -0.76
C ILE A 11 9.51 -6.49 0.26
N THR A 12 10.85 -6.44 0.32
CA THR A 12 11.57 -5.51 1.21
C THR A 12 11.29 -4.06 0.81
N LEU A 13 11.28 -3.76 -0.50
CA LEU A 13 10.97 -2.44 -1.01
C LEU A 13 9.52 -2.05 -0.69
N LEU A 14 8.55 -2.95 -0.90
CA LEU A 14 7.15 -2.71 -0.54
C LEU A 14 7.00 -2.46 0.96
N SER A 15 7.63 -3.27 1.80
CA SER A 15 7.59 -3.13 3.26
C SER A 15 8.16 -1.79 3.73
N THR A 16 9.34 -1.40 3.22
CA THR A 16 9.99 -0.14 3.58
C THR A 16 9.19 1.07 3.10
N LEU A 17 8.69 1.07 1.87
CA LEU A 17 7.90 2.16 1.34
C LEU A 17 6.57 2.33 2.08
N ARG A 18 5.90 1.25 2.45
CA ARG A 18 4.68 1.28 3.28
C ARG A 18 4.94 1.98 4.62
N CYS A 19 6.08 1.73 5.26
CA CYS A 19 6.47 2.45 6.47
C CYS A 19 6.80 3.93 6.19
N ILE A 20 7.54 4.23 5.11
CA ILE A 20 7.93 5.60 4.73
C ILE A 20 6.71 6.46 4.42
N VAL A 21 5.68 5.91 3.77
CA VAL A 21 4.43 6.62 3.47
C VAL A 21 3.52 6.68 4.70
N GLY A 22 3.46 5.59 5.46
CA GLY A 22 2.56 5.48 6.60
C GLY A 22 2.94 6.35 7.81
N ILE A 23 4.23 6.53 8.08
CA ILE A 23 4.72 7.33 9.22
C ILE A 23 4.30 8.81 9.09
N PRO A 24 4.56 9.52 7.97
CA PRO A 24 4.08 10.88 7.77
C PRO A 24 2.55 10.97 7.76
N ALA A 25 1.85 10.01 7.16
CA ALA A 25 0.39 9.99 7.15
C ALA A 25 -0.21 9.86 8.56
N LEU A 26 0.49 9.17 9.47
CA LEU A 26 0.10 9.04 10.87
C LEU A 26 0.43 10.28 11.70
N ILE A 27 1.67 10.79 11.61
CA ILE A 27 2.17 11.84 12.50
C ILE A 27 1.77 13.24 12.00
N THR A 28 1.90 13.50 10.70
CA THR A 28 1.72 14.82 10.08
C THR A 28 0.73 14.80 8.90
N PRO A 29 -0.51 14.31 9.08
CA PRO A 29 -1.52 14.21 8.01
C PRO A 29 -1.85 15.56 7.37
N THR A 30 -1.77 16.67 8.12
CA THR A 30 -2.06 18.02 7.63
C THR A 30 -0.97 18.58 6.70
N SER A 31 0.29 18.23 6.95
CA SER A 31 1.39 18.56 6.03
C SER A 31 1.24 17.80 4.72
N LEU A 32 0.82 16.53 4.80
CA LEU A 32 0.56 15.67 3.66
C LEU A 32 -0.63 16.17 2.82
N SER A 33 -1.72 16.59 3.48
CA SER A 33 -2.86 17.21 2.78
C SER A 33 -2.48 18.51 2.09
N SER A 34 -1.61 19.33 2.70
CA SER A 34 -1.08 20.55 2.07
C SER A 34 -0.30 20.25 0.79
N ILE A 35 0.62 19.27 0.83
CA ILE A 35 1.38 18.82 -0.35
C ILE A 35 0.45 18.34 -1.47
N LEU A 36 -0.62 17.62 -1.10
CA LEU A 36 -1.62 17.08 -2.03
C LEU A 36 -2.67 18.11 -2.46
N SER A 37 -2.61 19.34 -1.96
CA SER A 37 -3.63 20.38 -2.19
C SER A 37 -5.06 19.91 -1.82
N LEU A 38 -5.17 19.08 -0.78
CA LEU A 38 -6.44 18.59 -0.24
C LEU A 38 -6.85 19.43 0.97
N PRO A 39 -8.15 19.77 1.11
CA PRO A 39 -8.62 20.51 2.27
C PRO A 39 -8.45 19.65 3.56
N PRO A 40 -7.80 20.18 4.61
CA PRO A 40 -7.56 19.45 5.86
C PRO A 40 -8.83 19.41 6.72
N THR A 41 -9.87 18.71 6.26
CA THR A 41 -11.06 18.47 7.08
C THR A 41 -10.74 17.48 8.20
N PRO A 42 -11.42 17.53 9.36
CA PRO A 42 -11.20 16.57 10.45
C PRO A 42 -11.33 15.11 10.00
N THR A 43 -12.30 14.84 9.11
CA THR A 43 -12.50 13.52 8.52
C THR A 43 -11.33 13.10 7.64
N ALA A 44 -10.80 14.00 6.79
CA ALA A 44 -9.64 13.70 5.95
C ALA A 44 -8.37 13.42 6.78
N VAL A 45 -8.18 14.17 7.88
CA VAL A 45 -7.08 13.95 8.82
C VAL A 45 -7.19 12.58 9.50
N LEU A 46 -8.39 12.20 9.94
CA LEU A 46 -8.62 10.89 10.54
C LEU A 46 -8.38 9.75 9.53
N LEU A 47 -8.89 9.88 8.31
CA LEU A 47 -8.65 8.91 7.23
C LEU A 47 -7.17 8.79 6.87
N GLY A 48 -6.45 9.92 6.82
CA GLY A 48 -4.99 9.93 6.61
C GLY A 48 -4.25 9.15 7.69
N ARG A 49 -4.63 9.34 8.97
CA ARG A 49 -4.03 8.58 10.09
C ARG A 49 -4.35 7.09 10.00
N LEU A 50 -5.59 6.72 9.71
CA LEU A 50 -6.00 5.33 9.56
C LEU A 50 -5.27 4.65 8.40
N GLY A 51 -5.13 5.32 7.26
CA GLY A 51 -4.31 4.88 6.14
C GLY A 51 -2.84 4.70 6.55
N GLY A 52 -2.29 5.64 7.32
CA GLY A 52 -0.93 5.56 7.86
C GLY A 52 -0.70 4.37 8.78
N VAL A 53 -1.61 4.11 9.73
CA VAL A 53 -1.55 2.92 10.60
C VAL A 53 -1.59 1.64 9.77
N ARG A 54 -2.50 1.57 8.79
CA ARG A 54 -2.64 0.42 7.89
C ARG A 54 -1.35 0.15 7.13
N ASP A 55 -0.74 1.16 6.54
CA ASP A 55 0.48 0.99 5.76
C ASP A 55 1.65 0.57 6.66
N ILE A 56 1.80 1.14 7.85
CA ILE A 56 2.79 0.69 8.85
C ILE A 56 2.54 -0.78 9.25
N ALA A 57 1.28 -1.14 9.54
CA ALA A 57 0.93 -2.51 9.94
C ALA A 57 1.27 -3.52 8.84
N PHE A 58 0.97 -3.21 7.58
CA PHE A 58 1.38 -4.04 6.46
C PHE A 58 2.90 -4.10 6.28
N GLY A 59 3.59 -2.97 6.42
CA GLY A 59 5.05 -2.90 6.34
C GLY A 59 5.72 -3.79 7.38
N ILE A 60 5.28 -3.69 8.65
CA ILE A 60 5.77 -4.52 9.75
C ILE A 60 5.43 -6.00 9.52
N ALA A 61 4.18 -6.32 9.13
CA ALA A 61 3.76 -7.70 8.89
C ALA A 61 4.60 -8.38 7.80
N LEU A 62 4.90 -7.67 6.69
CA LEU A 62 5.75 -8.18 5.62
C LEU A 62 7.19 -8.43 6.08
N CYS A 63 7.70 -7.61 7.01
CA CYS A 63 9.04 -7.74 7.57
C CYS A 63 9.13 -8.88 8.61
N ALA A 64 8.12 -9.00 9.48
CA ALA A 64 8.12 -9.93 10.59
C ALA A 64 7.88 -11.40 10.17
N VAL A 65 7.13 -11.62 9.09
CA VAL A 65 6.73 -12.98 8.68
C VAL A 65 7.88 -13.72 8.00
N ARG A 66 8.29 -14.85 8.60
CA ARG A 66 9.32 -15.75 8.05
C ARG A 66 8.76 -16.90 7.21
N SER A 67 7.54 -17.35 7.51
CA SER A 67 6.89 -18.43 6.75
C SER A 67 6.48 -17.95 5.36
N SER A 68 6.84 -18.72 4.32
CA SER A 68 6.50 -18.40 2.93
C SER A 68 4.98 -18.39 2.69
N ALA A 69 4.23 -19.30 3.33
CA ALA A 69 2.78 -19.37 3.21
C ALA A 69 2.10 -18.14 3.83
N MET A 70 2.51 -17.75 5.05
CA MET A 70 1.99 -16.53 5.68
C MET A 70 2.39 -15.27 4.91
N LYS A 71 3.63 -15.22 4.38
CA LYS A 71 4.10 -14.08 3.59
C LYS A 71 3.26 -13.89 2.33
N ARG A 72 2.90 -14.99 1.66
CA ARG A 72 1.96 -15.00 0.54
C ARG A 72 0.59 -14.44 0.96
N ASN A 73 0.05 -14.86 2.10
CA ASN A 73 -1.24 -14.36 2.59
C ASN A 73 -1.20 -12.86 2.87
N VAL A 74 -0.17 -12.38 3.58
CA VAL A 74 0.01 -10.94 3.86
C VAL A 74 0.14 -10.15 2.57
N LEU A 75 0.94 -10.63 1.60
CA LEU A 75 1.06 -9.98 0.28
C LEU A 75 -0.26 -9.95 -0.49
N SER A 76 -1.05 -11.03 -0.47
CA SER A 76 -2.36 -11.05 -1.11
C SER A 76 -3.31 -10.01 -0.51
N VAL A 77 -3.30 -9.86 0.82
CA VAL A 77 -4.09 -8.83 1.51
C VAL A 77 -3.58 -7.43 1.15
N CYS A 78 -2.26 -7.24 1.09
CA CYS A 78 -1.66 -5.98 0.65
C CYS A 78 -2.12 -5.59 -0.75
N VAL A 79 -2.04 -6.51 -1.71
CA VAL A 79 -2.47 -6.29 -3.11
C VAL A 79 -3.97 -6.00 -3.18
N ALA A 80 -4.80 -6.76 -2.45
CA ALA A 80 -6.23 -6.51 -2.40
C ALA A 80 -6.55 -5.12 -1.86
N SER A 81 -5.85 -4.68 -0.81
CA SER A 81 -6.00 -3.32 -0.27
C SER A 81 -5.59 -2.26 -1.28
N ASP A 82 -4.49 -2.45 -2.01
CA ASP A 82 -4.03 -1.49 -3.03
C ASP A 82 -5.04 -1.35 -4.18
N ILE A 83 -5.70 -2.45 -4.57
CA ILE A 83 -6.78 -2.43 -5.58
C ILE A 83 -7.97 -1.61 -5.07
N LEU A 84 -8.38 -1.82 -3.81
CA LEU A 84 -9.48 -1.07 -3.21
C LEU A 84 -9.17 0.43 -3.14
N ASP A 85 -7.93 0.80 -2.78
CA ASP A 85 -7.50 2.20 -2.79
C ASP A 85 -7.58 2.80 -4.19
N MET A 86 -7.08 2.08 -5.20
CA MET A 86 -7.17 2.51 -6.60
C MET A 86 -8.63 2.74 -7.05
N LEU A 87 -9.53 1.81 -6.74
CA LEU A 87 -10.95 1.92 -7.10
C LEU A 87 -11.61 3.10 -6.36
N PHE A 88 -11.30 3.27 -5.08
CA PHE A 88 -11.81 4.36 -4.28
C PHE A 88 -11.37 5.73 -4.83
N ILE A 89 -10.07 5.90 -5.10
CA ILE A 89 -9.51 7.15 -5.64
C ILE A 89 -10.06 7.43 -7.04
N SER A 90 -10.17 6.40 -7.89
CA SER A 90 -10.76 6.53 -9.22
C SER A 90 -12.23 6.95 -9.15
N GLY A 91 -12.99 6.38 -8.22
CA GLY A 91 -14.38 6.79 -7.95
C GLY A 91 -14.47 8.23 -7.46
N CYS A 92 -13.61 8.65 -6.53
CA CYS A 92 -13.56 10.04 -6.06
C CYS A 92 -13.20 11.03 -7.18
N TYR A 93 -12.27 10.66 -8.07
CA TYR A 93 -11.92 11.47 -9.22
C TYR A 93 -13.07 11.58 -10.23
N ALA A 94 -13.71 10.45 -10.57
CA ALA A 94 -14.83 10.42 -11.51
C ALA A 94 -16.04 11.24 -11.05
N ASN A 95 -16.26 11.34 -9.73
CA ASN A 95 -17.33 12.15 -9.14
C ASN A 95 -16.91 13.60 -8.83
N GLY A 96 -15.67 13.99 -9.15
CA GLY A 96 -15.17 15.36 -8.92
C GLY A 96 -14.86 15.70 -7.47
N TYR A 97 -14.77 14.72 -6.57
CA TYR A 97 -14.42 14.94 -5.15
C TYR A 97 -12.92 15.22 -4.94
N VAL A 98 -12.07 14.78 -5.85
CA VAL A 98 -10.62 14.92 -5.78
C VAL A 98 -10.09 15.42 -7.13
N GLY A 99 -9.17 16.38 -7.10
CA GLY A 99 -8.52 16.91 -8.30
C GLY A 99 -7.56 15.91 -8.97
N GLY A 100 -7.19 16.15 -10.22
CA GLY A 100 -6.32 15.24 -10.98
C GLY A 100 -4.95 15.00 -10.32
N TYR A 101 -4.34 16.04 -9.74
CA TYR A 101 -3.06 15.93 -9.05
C TYR A 101 -3.12 14.96 -7.84
N PRO A 102 -3.94 15.19 -6.79
CA PRO A 102 -4.05 14.25 -5.68
C PRO A 102 -4.52 12.85 -6.10
N ALA A 103 -5.42 12.75 -7.09
CA ALA A 103 -5.84 11.45 -7.62
C ALA A 103 -4.66 10.68 -8.26
N SER A 104 -3.80 11.36 -9.01
CA SER A 104 -2.65 10.75 -9.67
C SER A 104 -1.57 10.30 -8.67
N VAL A 105 -1.31 11.10 -7.63
CA VAL A 105 -0.30 10.77 -6.61
C VAL A 105 -0.77 9.59 -5.76
N LEU A 106 -2.01 9.64 -5.26
CA LEU A 106 -2.55 8.57 -4.42
C LEU A 106 -2.80 7.30 -5.23
N GLY A 107 -3.46 7.43 -6.39
CA GLY A 107 -3.78 6.28 -7.24
C GLY A 107 -2.53 5.65 -7.85
N GLY A 108 -1.54 6.47 -8.24
CA GLY A 108 -0.24 6.01 -8.72
C GLY A 108 0.56 5.30 -7.64
N GLY A 109 0.53 5.78 -6.39
CA GLY A 109 1.13 5.11 -5.24
C GLY A 109 0.52 3.71 -5.01
N SER A 110 -0.80 3.61 -4.97
CA SER A 110 -1.51 2.33 -4.84
C SER A 110 -1.20 1.38 -6.01
N LEU A 111 -1.19 1.88 -7.25
CA LEU A 111 -0.81 1.08 -8.41
C LEU A 111 0.63 0.54 -8.29
N PHE A 112 1.57 1.39 -7.85
CA PHE A 112 2.96 1.00 -7.65
C PHE A 112 3.11 -0.08 -6.58
N PHE A 113 2.43 0.07 -5.44
CA PHE A 113 2.41 -0.95 -4.37
C PHE A 113 1.77 -2.26 -4.84
N MET A 114 0.68 -2.19 -5.58
CA MET A 114 0.03 -3.35 -6.18
C MET A 114 1.00 -4.12 -7.08
N VAL A 115 1.71 -3.42 -7.98
CA VAL A 115 2.70 -4.04 -8.87
C VAL A 115 3.83 -4.70 -8.08
N LEU A 116 4.39 -4.03 -7.07
CA LEU A 116 5.41 -4.62 -6.20
C LEU A 116 4.90 -5.85 -5.45
N GLY A 117 3.67 -5.81 -4.95
CA GLY A 117 3.01 -6.93 -4.28
C GLY A 117 2.82 -8.12 -5.21
N LEU A 118 2.37 -7.89 -6.45
CA LEU A 118 2.22 -8.92 -7.47
C LEU A 118 3.58 -9.52 -7.88
N VAL A 119 4.62 -8.70 -8.03
CA VAL A 119 5.99 -9.18 -8.28
C VAL A 119 6.49 -10.04 -7.11
N GLY A 120 6.23 -9.61 -5.87
CA GLY A 120 6.53 -10.38 -4.66
C GLY A 120 5.79 -11.71 -4.59
N LEU A 121 4.51 -11.74 -4.96
CA LEU A 121 3.72 -12.99 -5.00
C LEU A 121 4.26 -14.00 -6.02
N ARG A 122 4.73 -13.52 -7.19
CA ARG A 122 5.24 -14.39 -8.26
C ARG A 122 6.51 -15.15 -7.88
N GLY A 123 7.32 -14.65 -6.94
CA GLY A 123 8.54 -15.33 -6.53
C GLY A 123 8.42 -16.18 -5.27
N ILE A 124 7.27 -16.15 -4.57
CA ILE A 124 7.00 -17.10 -3.50
C ILE A 124 6.49 -18.39 -4.13
N LYS A 125 7.31 -19.45 -4.07
CA LYS A 125 6.89 -20.79 -4.51
C LYS A 125 5.61 -21.19 -3.77
N ALA A 126 4.57 -21.57 -4.51
CA ALA A 126 3.38 -22.14 -3.92
C ALA A 126 3.76 -23.49 -3.28
N VAL A 127 3.88 -23.51 -1.96
CA VAL A 127 3.92 -24.78 -1.23
C VAL A 127 2.47 -25.26 -1.14
N PRO A 128 2.14 -26.46 -1.64
CA PRO A 128 0.81 -27.02 -1.46
C PRO A 128 0.54 -27.13 0.05
N VAL A 129 -0.56 -26.52 0.49
CA VAL A 129 -1.05 -26.69 1.85
C VAL A 129 -1.67 -28.07 1.90
N SER A 130 -1.01 -29.03 2.54
CA SER A 130 -1.66 -30.28 2.94
C SER A 130 -2.68 -29.89 4.01
N ILE A 131 -3.96 -30.06 3.71
CA ILE A 131 -5.07 -29.96 4.66
C ILE A 131 -5.24 -31.33 5.30
#